data_AF-A0A3D8P8K0-F1
#
_entry.id   AF-A0A3D8P8K0-F1
#
_cell.length_a   1.000
_cell.length_b   1.000
_cell.length_c   1.000
_cell.angle_alpha   90.00
_cell.angle_beta   90.00
_cell.angle_gamma   90.00
#
_symmetry.space_group_name_H-M   'P 1'
#
loop_
_entity.id
_entity.type
_entity.pdbx_description
1 polymer ?
#
loop_
_entity_poly.entity_id
_entity_poly.type
_entity_poly.pdbx_seq_one_letter_code
_entity_poly.pdbx_strand_id
1 'polypeptide(L)'
;MMHKRPITAFLVLLALAGTASGFDLPWQKPPPAPAAGIRPVVSILVGDTQAAGHSVPGVIVARIEVALGFQTLGRVTARNVDIGDVVRRGDVTATLNPDDLQGDVRAAQAAVEAAQVELRTAEATAQ
;
A
#
# COMPACT_ATOMS: atom_id res chain seq x y z
N MET A 1 54.57 -34.76 -81.17
CA MET A 1 54.25 -36.18 -81.39
C MET A 1 53.30 -36.60 -80.27
N MET A 2 51.98 -36.47 -80.48
CA MET A 2 51.02 -37.60 -80.59
C MET A 2 51.03 -38.45 -79.30
N HIS A 3 50.00 -38.45 -78.47
CA HIS A 3 48.80 -39.27 -78.69
C HIS A 3 47.55 -38.76 -77.93
N LYS A 4 46.39 -38.99 -78.55
CA LYS A 4 45.05 -38.51 -78.21
C LYS A 4 44.35 -39.37 -77.13
N ARG A 5 43.57 -38.69 -76.27
CA ARG A 5 42.28 -39.05 -75.62
C ARG A 5 42.03 -40.48 -75.08
N PRO A 6 41.62 -40.59 -73.79
CA PRO A 6 40.39 -41.32 -73.45
C PRO A 6 39.55 -40.64 -72.33
N ILE A 7 39.27 -39.33 -72.44
CA ILE A 7 38.56 -38.54 -71.41
C ILE A 7 37.03 -38.80 -71.40
N THR A 8 36.46 -39.37 -72.46
CA THR A 8 35.01 -39.59 -72.58
C THR A 8 34.49 -40.84 -71.86
N ALA A 9 35.36 -41.80 -71.50
CA ALA A 9 34.93 -43.03 -70.82
C ALA A 9 34.77 -42.86 -69.30
N PHE A 10 35.52 -41.93 -68.69
CA PHE A 10 35.49 -41.72 -67.23
C PHE A 10 34.28 -40.88 -66.78
N LEU A 11 33.76 -40.02 -67.65
CA LEU A 11 32.59 -39.18 -67.36
C LEU A 11 31.26 -39.95 -67.34
N VAL A 12 31.15 -41.07 -68.04
CA VAL A 12 29.93 -41.89 -68.05
C VAL A 12 29.84 -42.81 -66.84
N LEU A 13 30.98 -43.26 -66.29
CA LEU A 13 31.00 -44.10 -65.09
C LEU A 13 30.71 -43.30 -63.81
N LEU A 14 31.10 -42.02 -63.75
CA LEU A 14 30.84 -41.15 -62.60
C LEU A 14 29.37 -40.70 -62.51
N ALA A 15 28.65 -40.67 -63.64
CA ALA A 15 27.24 -40.28 -63.67
C ALA A 15 26.27 -41.37 -63.16
N LEU A 16 26.70 -42.64 -63.10
CA LEU A 16 25.87 -43.75 -62.64
C LEU A 16 26.07 -44.10 -61.15
N ALA A 17 27.10 -43.56 -60.49
CA ALA A 17 27.36 -43.77 -59.06
C ALA A 17 26.72 -42.70 -58.14
N GLY A 18 26.15 -41.63 -58.71
CA GLY A 18 25.64 -40.47 -57.96
C GLY A 18 24.22 -40.62 -57.38
N THR A 19 23.51 -41.72 -57.63
CA THR A 19 22.10 -41.88 -57.21
C THR A 19 21.87 -42.81 -56.01
N ALA A 20 22.92 -43.30 -55.34
CA ALA A 20 22.78 -44.25 -54.24
C ALA A 20 22.76 -43.63 -52.81
N SER A 21 23.02 -42.33 -52.63
CA SER A 21 23.18 -41.70 -51.31
C SER A 21 21.92 -41.03 -50.74
N GLY A 22 20.73 -41.47 -51.14
CA GLY A 22 19.45 -40.92 -50.67
C GLY A 22 18.47 -41.93 -50.06
N PHE A 23 18.91 -43.17 -49.80
CA PHE A 23 18.03 -44.23 -49.28
C PHE A 23 18.15 -44.30 -47.74
N ASP A 24 17.31 -43.53 -47.05
CA ASP A 24 17.18 -43.58 -45.59
C ASP A 24 16.19 -44.70 -45.22
N LEU A 25 16.66 -45.72 -44.49
CA LEU A 25 15.86 -46.89 -44.14
C LEU A 25 15.15 -46.65 -42.81
N PRO A 26 13.81 -46.85 -42.70
CA PRO A 26 13.01 -46.48 -41.52
C PRO A 26 13.27 -47.31 -40.25
N TRP A 27 14.34 -48.11 -40.21
CA TRP A 27 14.70 -49.01 -39.10
C TRP A 27 16.08 -48.69 -38.51
N GLN A 28 16.71 -47.59 -38.94
CA GLN A 28 18.02 -47.20 -38.43
C GLN A 28 17.88 -46.57 -37.03
N LYS A 29 18.41 -47.27 -36.02
CA LYS A 29 18.36 -46.84 -34.62
C LYS A 29 19.23 -45.59 -34.45
N PRO A 30 18.70 -44.46 -33.97
CA PRO A 30 19.48 -43.24 -33.78
C PRO A 30 20.68 -43.49 -32.84
N PRO A 31 21.85 -42.87 -33.09
CA PRO A 31 22.98 -42.98 -32.19
C PRO A 31 22.59 -42.54 -30.77
N PRO A 32 23.08 -43.21 -29.71
CA PRO A 32 22.77 -42.83 -28.34
C PRO A 32 23.24 -41.40 -28.08
N ALA A 33 22.32 -40.55 -27.61
CA ALA A 33 22.62 -39.16 -27.28
C ALA A 33 23.73 -39.10 -26.20
N PRO A 34 24.68 -38.15 -26.29
CA PRO A 34 25.76 -38.02 -25.31
C PRO A 34 25.20 -37.92 -23.89
N ALA A 35 25.78 -38.65 -22.94
CA ALA A 35 25.39 -38.61 -21.54
C ALA A 35 25.37 -37.16 -21.05
N ALA A 36 24.19 -36.70 -20.60
CA ALA A 36 24.02 -35.34 -20.13
C ALA A 36 24.98 -35.09 -18.96
N GLY A 37 25.89 -34.13 -19.13
CA GLY A 37 26.84 -33.73 -18.09
C GLY A 37 26.12 -33.34 -16.79
N ILE A 38 26.81 -33.55 -15.67
CA ILE A 38 26.31 -33.23 -14.32
C ILE A 38 25.87 -31.76 -14.31
N ARG A 39 24.60 -31.51 -13.94
CA ARG A 39 24.02 -30.17 -13.85
C ARG A 39 24.29 -29.61 -12.45
N PRO A 40 25.15 -28.56 -12.31
CA PRO A 40 25.36 -27.95 -11.02
C PRO A 40 24.06 -27.31 -10.53
N VAL A 41 23.66 -27.63 -9.30
CA VAL A 41 22.54 -26.98 -8.62
C VAL A 41 23.11 -25.99 -7.62
N VAL A 42 22.65 -24.75 -7.70
CA VAL A 42 22.97 -23.72 -6.72
C VAL A 42 22.12 -23.98 -5.48
N SER A 43 22.77 -24.23 -4.34
CA SER A 43 22.11 -24.34 -3.04
C SER A 43 22.47 -23.13 -2.18
N ILE A 44 21.55 -22.75 -1.28
CA ILE A 44 21.79 -21.74 -0.25
C ILE A 44 21.76 -22.42 1.12
N LEU A 45 22.69 -22.04 2.00
CA LEU A 45 22.70 -22.47 3.40
C LEU A 45 21.72 -21.59 4.19
N VAL A 46 20.66 -22.19 4.75
CA VAL A 46 19.75 -21.51 5.67
C VAL A 46 20.28 -21.69 7.10
N GLY A 47 20.72 -20.59 7.72
CA GLY A 47 21.17 -20.56 9.11
C GLY A 47 20.20 -19.75 9.98
N ASP A 48 20.14 -20.08 11.29
CA ASP A 48 19.40 -19.33 12.32
C ASP A 48 20.14 -18.04 12.70
N THR A 49 20.49 -17.24 11.69
CA THR A 49 20.94 -15.87 11.92
C THR A 49 19.67 -15.03 12.03
N GLN A 50 19.38 -14.53 13.23
CA GLN A 50 18.38 -13.49 13.47
C GLN A 50 18.47 -12.48 12.33
N ALA A 51 17.42 -12.42 11.50
CA ALA A 51 17.39 -11.53 10.35
C ALA A 51 17.84 -10.14 10.80
N ALA A 52 18.87 -9.58 10.16
CA ALA A 52 19.32 -8.23 10.44
C ALA A 52 18.09 -7.33 10.45
N GLY A 53 17.78 -6.73 11.61
CA GLY A 53 16.52 -6.04 11.84
C GLY A 53 16.20 -5.14 10.65
N HIS A 54 15.14 -5.48 9.93
CA HIS A 54 14.76 -4.77 8.72
C HIS A 54 14.42 -3.33 9.08
N SER A 55 15.30 -2.39 8.73
CA SER A 55 15.03 -0.96 8.89
C SER A 55 14.25 -0.49 7.67
N VAL A 56 12.99 -0.13 7.87
CA VAL A 56 12.14 0.47 6.83
C VAL A 56 12.12 1.98 7.06
N PRO A 57 12.56 2.81 6.10
CA PRO A 57 12.45 4.25 6.23
C PRO A 57 10.96 4.65 6.27
N GLY A 58 10.60 5.52 7.20
CA GLY A 58 9.23 5.98 7.40
C GLY A 58 9.19 7.25 8.22
N VAL A 59 8.04 7.93 8.18
CA VAL A 59 7.79 9.14 8.96
C VAL A 59 6.88 8.80 10.13
N ILE A 60 7.25 9.25 11.32
CA ILE A 60 6.41 9.14 12.51
C ILE A 60 5.44 10.32 12.49
N VAL A 61 4.14 10.02 12.53
CA VAL A 61 3.08 11.01 12.63
C VAL A 61 2.21 10.73 13.86
N ALA A 62 1.52 11.75 14.35
CA ALA A 62 0.58 11.58 15.45
C ALA A 62 -0.53 10.61 15.03
N ARG A 63 -0.88 9.66 15.92
CA ARG A 63 -2.01 8.74 15.70
C ARG A 63 -3.34 9.51 15.64
N ILE A 64 -3.47 10.55 16.45
CA ILE A 64 -4.65 11.39 16.58
C ILE A 64 -4.18 12.82 16.67
N GLU A 65 -4.69 13.67 15.80
CA GLU A 65 -4.46 15.11 15.80
C GLU A 65 -5.82 15.80 15.97
N VAL A 66 -5.91 16.76 16.88
CA VAL A 66 -7.15 17.47 17.19
C VAL A 66 -6.90 18.96 17.08
N ALA A 67 -7.56 19.59 16.11
CA ALA A 67 -7.63 21.04 16.03
C ALA A 67 -8.69 21.54 17.03
N LEU A 68 -8.26 22.23 18.09
CA LEU A 68 -9.16 22.84 19.06
C LEU A 68 -9.57 24.25 18.60
N GLY A 69 -10.85 24.57 18.75
CA GLY A 69 -11.41 25.87 18.42
C GLY A 69 -12.69 26.15 19.21
N PHE A 70 -13.06 27.42 19.30
CA PHE A 70 -14.31 27.83 19.94
C PHE A 70 -15.51 27.50 19.04
N GLN A 71 -16.60 27.03 19.65
CA GLN A 71 -17.84 26.70 18.94
C GLN A 71 -18.74 27.91 18.69
N THR A 72 -18.52 29.00 19.43
CA THR A 72 -19.25 30.25 19.36
C THR A 72 -18.30 31.41 19.12
N LEU A 73 -18.82 32.48 18.52
CA LEU A 73 -18.08 33.72 18.35
C LEU A 73 -18.02 34.49 19.66
N GLY A 74 -16.89 35.14 19.94
CA GLY A 74 -16.73 36.00 21.11
C GLY A 74 -15.31 36.50 21.29
N ARG A 75 -15.07 37.20 22.39
CA ARG A 75 -13.75 37.73 22.75
C ARG A 75 -13.01 36.77 23.69
N VAL A 76 -11.79 36.38 23.34
CA VAL A 76 -10.93 35.57 24.21
C VAL A 76 -10.50 36.39 25.43
N THR A 77 -10.71 35.85 26.63
CA THR A 77 -10.33 36.48 27.90
C THR A 77 -9.01 35.95 28.44
N ALA A 78 -8.72 34.66 28.23
CA ALA A 78 -7.50 34.03 28.70
C ALA A 78 -7.02 32.90 27.78
N ARG A 79 -5.69 32.73 27.73
CA ARG A 79 -5.00 31.54 27.21
C ARG A 79 -4.23 30.92 28.36
N ASN A 80 -4.66 29.74 28.79
CA ASN A 80 -4.21 29.08 30.02
C ASN A 80 -3.02 28.12 29.81
N VAL A 81 -2.61 27.91 28.56
CA VAL A 81 -1.51 27.03 28.16
C VAL A 81 -0.60 27.70 27.14
N ASP A 82 0.66 27.28 27.09
CA ASP A 82 1.62 27.73 26.08
C ASP A 82 1.99 26.61 25.09
N ILE A 83 2.72 27.00 24.05
CA ILE A 83 3.18 26.11 22.99
C ILE A 83 4.19 25.11 23.58
N GLY A 84 3.91 23.82 23.40
CA GLY A 84 4.74 22.73 23.90
C GLY A 84 4.28 22.15 25.24
N ASP A 85 3.28 22.75 25.89
CA ASP A 85 2.72 22.22 27.13
C ASP A 85 1.99 20.88 26.91
N VAL A 86 2.11 19.99 27.90
CA VAL A 86 1.38 18.72 27.92
C VAL A 86 0.04 18.94 28.62
N VAL A 87 -1.04 18.79 27.86
CA VAL A 87 -2.42 18.93 28.36
C VAL A 87 -3.13 17.59 28.46
N ARG A 88 -4.05 17.47 29.40
CA ARG A 88 -4.90 16.29 29.58
C ARG A 88 -6.33 16.60 29.12
N ARG A 89 -7.11 15.54 28.89
CA ARG A 89 -8.53 15.68 28.57
C ARG A 89 -9.24 16.37 29.74
N GLY A 90 -9.95 17.45 29.42
CA GLY A 90 -10.72 18.24 30.39
C GLY A 90 -10.01 19.52 30.84
N ASP A 91 -8.73 19.69 30.51
CA ASP A 91 -8.00 20.91 30.85
C ASP A 91 -8.52 22.11 30.03
N VAL A 92 -8.74 23.23 30.71
CA VAL A 92 -9.16 24.47 30.08
C VAL A 92 -7.93 25.13 29.45
N THR A 93 -7.85 25.14 28.13
CA THR A 93 -6.71 25.69 27.39
C THR A 93 -6.88 27.18 27.07
N ALA A 94 -8.12 27.62 26.85
CA ALA A 94 -8.46 29.02 26.62
C ALA A 94 -9.91 29.30 27.03
N THR A 95 -10.18 30.54 27.42
CA THR A 95 -11.49 30.97 27.91
C THR A 95 -12.03 32.11 27.05
N LEU A 96 -13.32 32.04 26.69
CA LEU A 96 -14.08 33.09 26.01
C LEU A 96 -14.81 33.96 27.06
N ASN A 97 -15.07 35.23 26.76
CA ASN A 97 -15.89 36.08 27.62
C ASN A 97 -17.33 35.51 27.72
N PRO A 98 -17.82 35.10 28.91
CA PRO A 98 -19.13 34.48 29.03
C PRO A 98 -20.27 35.48 29.28
N ASP A 99 -20.01 36.78 29.46
CA ASP A 99 -21.01 37.75 29.93
C ASP A 99 -22.30 37.76 29.09
N ASP A 100 -22.17 37.81 27.76
CA ASP A 100 -23.31 37.84 26.83
C ASP A 100 -24.11 36.52 26.92
N LEU A 101 -23.40 35.39 26.89
CA LEU A 101 -24.01 34.05 27.00
C LEU A 101 -24.70 33.85 28.36
N GLN A 102 -24.16 34.41 29.43
CA GLN A 102 -24.79 34.37 30.76
C GLN A 102 -26.05 35.25 30.84
N GLY A 103 -26.08 36.36 30.09
CA GLY A 103 -27.30 37.15 29.91
C GLY A 103 -28.43 36.31 29.29
N ASP A 104 -28.12 35.64 28.18
CA ASP A 104 -29.08 34.81 27.45
C ASP A 104 -29.58 33.63 28.30
N VAL A 105 -28.68 32.95 29.02
CA VAL A 105 -29.05 31.86 29.94
C VAL A 105 -29.99 32.35 31.03
N ARG A 106 -29.73 33.52 31.64
CA ARG A 106 -30.61 34.08 32.67
C ARG A 106 -31.99 34.44 32.11
N ALA A 107 -32.04 35.02 30.91
CA ALA A 107 -33.30 35.33 30.25
C ALA A 107 -34.11 34.06 29.95
N ALA A 108 -33.46 33.01 29.42
CA ALA A 108 -34.10 31.73 29.17
C ALA A 108 -34.61 31.08 30.47
N GLN A 109 -33.82 31.14 31.55
CA GLN A 109 -34.22 30.60 32.85
C GLN A 109 -35.45 31.34 33.42
N ALA A 110 -35.48 32.67 33.31
CA ALA A 110 -36.62 33.47 33.75
C ALA A 110 -37.89 33.17 32.93
N ALA A 111 -37.75 32.92 31.62
CA ALA A 111 -38.88 32.52 30.78
C ALA A 111 -39.44 31.15 31.18
N VAL A 112 -38.57 30.19 31.52
CA VAL A 112 -38.98 28.88 32.05
C VAL A 112 -39.69 29.01 33.38
N GLU A 113 -39.18 29.86 34.29
CA GLU A 113 -39.82 30.09 35.59
C GLU A 113 -41.20 30.75 35.45
N ALA A 114 -41.34 31.74 34.57
CA ALA A 114 -42.62 32.38 34.28
C ALA A 114 -43.65 31.37 33.75
N ALA A 115 -43.25 30.51 32.80
CA ALA A 115 -44.12 29.47 32.28
C ALA A 115 -44.53 28.44 33.35
N GLN A 116 -43.63 28.11 34.29
CA GLN A 116 -43.94 27.24 35.42
C GLN A 116 -44.91 27.89 36.42
N VAL A 117 -44.83 29.21 36.63
CA VAL A 117 -45.80 29.95 37.45
C VAL A 117 -47.16 29.97 36.77
N GLU A 118 -47.21 30.22 35.46
CA GLU A 118 -48.44 30.22 34.67
C GLU A 118 -49.12 28.85 34.70
N LEU A 119 -48.35 27.77 34.50
CA LEU A 119 -48.87 26.39 34.58
C LEU A 119 -49.49 26.11 35.96
N ARG A 120 -48.76 26.41 37.04
CA ARG A 120 -49.27 26.20 38.41
C ARG A 120 -50.53 27.01 38.69
N THR A 121 -50.60 28.23 38.15
CA THR A 121 -51.78 29.09 38.29
C THR A 121 -52.97 28.48 37.54
N ALA A 122 -52.76 28.03 36.30
CA ALA A 122 -53.78 27.36 35.50
C ALA A 122 -54.31 26.10 36.20
N GLU A 123 -53.41 25.26 36.74
CA GLU A 123 -53.76 24.05 37.51
C GLU A 123 -54.57 24.38 38.77
N ALA A 124 -54.16 25.41 39.52
CA ALA A 124 -54.87 25.84 40.73
C ALA A 124 -56.26 26.41 40.43
N THR A 125 -56.44 27.13 39.31
CA THR A 125 -57.75 27.69 38.92
C THR A 125 -58.71 26.68 38.30
N ALA A 126 -58.23 25.49 37.89
CA ALA A 126 -59.06 24.45 37.29
C ALA A 126 -59.73 23.53 38.33
N GLN A 127 -59.37 23.65 39.61
CA GLN A 127 -59.99 22.95 40.75
C GLN A 127 -61.12 23.80 41.35
#